data_AF-A0AAW9K8U1-F1
#
_entry.id   AF-A0AAW9K8U1-F1
#
_cell.length_a   1.000
_cell.length_b   1.000
_cell.length_c   1.000
_cell.angle_alpha   90.00
_cell.angle_beta   90.00
_cell.angle_gamma   90.00
#
_symmetry.space_group_name_H-M   'P 1'
#
loop_
_entity.id
_entity.type
_entity.pdbx_description
1 polymer ?
#
loop_
_entity_poly.entity_id
_entity_poly.type
_entity_poly.pdbx_seq_one_letter_code
_entity_poly.pdbx_strand_id
1 'polypeptide(L)'
;NSAKLNSAQIIGNAHEIKKKMEASQLEVKDFDDKVKLALSKNNEDLAKRALAKKIEAEKKYESLKSSYETARSQADAIKKNLAELESEIEKTRNYRDEAAARYSNAQATQKVNEVLANVQTKSNSIEIDSIERKIQKHEALANGLGELKEVDTFDSEFDALDTVDLDLELEKYK
;
A
#
# COMPACT_ATOMS: atom_id res chain seq x y z
N ASN A 1 2.23 -10.31 1.17
CA ASN A 1 2.48 -9.08 0.39
C ASN A 1 3.94 -9.05 -0.11
N SER A 2 4.35 -10.07 -0.88
CA SER A 2 5.75 -10.30 -1.28
C SER A 2 6.29 -9.27 -2.29
N ALA A 3 5.42 -8.76 -3.18
CA ALA A 3 5.80 -7.75 -4.17
C ALA A 3 6.23 -6.43 -3.53
N LYS A 4 5.52 -5.96 -2.49
CA LYS A 4 5.87 -4.74 -1.75
C LYS A 4 7.22 -4.86 -1.03
N LEU A 5 7.47 -6.02 -0.41
CA LEU A 5 8.73 -6.30 0.29
C LEU A 5 9.93 -6.31 -0.68
N ASN A 6 9.80 -7.03 -1.80
CA ASN A 6 10.85 -7.06 -2.84
C ASN A 6 11.09 -5.67 -3.43
N SER A 7 10.03 -4.89 -3.65
CA SER A 7 10.13 -3.51 -4.13
C SER A 7 10.86 -2.61 -3.14
N ALA A 8 10.52 -2.70 -1.86
CA ALA A 8 11.18 -1.96 -0.79
C ALA A 8 12.67 -2.31 -0.70
N GLN A 9 13.02 -3.59 -0.85
CA GLN A 9 14.42 -4.02 -0.84
C GLN A 9 15.22 -3.44 -2.02
N ILE A 10 14.66 -3.42 -3.22
CA ILE A 10 15.34 -2.87 -4.40
C ILE A 10 15.51 -1.35 -4.28
N ILE A 11 14.48 -0.65 -3.80
CA ILE A 11 14.55 0.79 -3.52
C ILE A 11 15.59 1.07 -2.42
N GLY A 12 15.62 0.25 -1.37
CA GLY A 12 16.60 0.33 -0.29
C GLY A 12 18.04 0.17 -0.81
N ASN A 13 18.29 -0.83 -1.65
CA ASN A 13 19.59 -1.03 -2.29
C ASN A 13 20.01 0.19 -3.13
N ALA A 14 19.09 0.80 -3.89
CA ALA A 14 19.37 2.02 -4.63
C ALA A 14 19.76 3.20 -3.71
N HIS A 15 19.11 3.32 -2.55
CA HIS A 15 19.44 4.32 -1.54
C HIS A 15 20.81 4.07 -0.89
N GLU A 16 21.16 2.81 -0.61
CA GLU A 16 22.49 2.47 -0.09
C GLU A 16 23.60 2.81 -1.08
N ILE A 17 23.42 2.47 -2.36
CA ILE A 17 24.37 2.80 -3.41
C ILE A 17 24.50 4.33 -3.53
N LYS A 18 23.39 5.07 -3.47
CA LYS A 18 23.40 6.54 -3.46
C LYS A 18 24.23 7.08 -2.29
N LYS A 19 24.02 6.57 -1.08
CA LYS A 19 24.78 6.99 0.11
C LYS A 19 26.28 6.71 -0.04
N LYS A 20 26.65 5.55 -0.58
CA LYS A 20 28.06 5.21 -0.88
C LYS A 20 28.66 6.15 -1.94
N MET A 21 27.89 6.47 -2.99
CA MET A 21 28.29 7.40 -4.03
C MET A 21 28.54 8.81 -3.46
N GLU A 22 27.63 9.33 -2.65
CA GLU A 22 27.77 10.64 -1.99
C GLU A 22 28.97 10.67 -1.04
N ALA A 23 29.21 9.61 -0.28
CA ALA A 23 30.40 9.50 0.55
C ALA A 23 31.70 9.51 -0.28
N SER A 24 31.74 8.79 -1.40
CA SER A 24 32.88 8.81 -2.32
C SER A 24 33.08 10.17 -2.98
N GLN A 25 32.00 10.91 -3.25
CA GLN A 25 32.06 12.28 -3.76
C GLN A 25 32.69 13.23 -2.74
N LEU A 26 32.37 13.05 -1.45
CA LEU A 26 32.99 13.82 -0.38
C LEU A 26 34.47 13.50 -0.22
N GLU A 27 34.86 12.22 -0.34
CA GLU A 27 36.28 11.81 -0.37
C GLU A 27 37.05 12.50 -1.51
N VAL A 28 36.48 12.54 -2.72
CA VAL A 28 37.08 13.26 -3.87
C VAL A 28 37.30 14.74 -3.55
N LYS A 29 36.31 15.40 -2.94
CA LYS A 29 36.41 16.81 -2.56
C LYS A 29 37.50 17.05 -1.50
N ASP A 30 37.57 16.19 -0.49
CA ASP A 30 38.59 16.29 0.57
C ASP A 30 40.01 16.10 0.00
N PHE A 31 40.21 15.16 -0.92
CA PHE A 31 41.50 15.03 -1.60
C PHE A 31 41.81 16.21 -2.53
N ASP A 32 40.81 16.79 -3.19
CA ASP A 32 40.98 18.00 -3.99
C ASP A 32 41.47 19.19 -3.14
N ASP A 33 40.88 19.38 -1.96
CA ASP A 33 41.29 20.41 -1.02
C ASP A 33 42.71 20.14 -0.46
N LYS A 34 43.05 18.87 -0.20
CA LYS A 34 44.42 18.47 0.19
C LYS A 34 45.44 18.72 -0.91
N VAL A 35 45.10 18.49 -2.18
CA VAL A 35 45.96 18.82 -3.32
C VAL A 35 46.21 20.33 -3.38
N LYS A 36 45.14 21.14 -3.30
CA LYS A 36 45.26 22.62 -3.28
C LYS A 36 46.12 23.10 -2.12
N LEU A 37 45.93 22.54 -0.93
CA LEU A 37 46.72 22.88 0.25
C LEU A 37 48.21 22.51 0.07
N ALA A 38 48.51 21.32 -0.46
CA ALA A 38 49.89 20.90 -0.71
C ALA A 38 50.59 21.80 -1.74
N LEU A 39 49.87 22.18 -2.80
CA LEU A 39 50.36 23.13 -3.81
C LEU A 39 50.59 24.53 -3.21
N SER A 40 49.69 25.01 -2.35
CA SER A 40 49.85 26.31 -1.68
C SER A 40 51.09 26.39 -0.78
N LYS A 41 51.59 25.23 -0.33
CA LYS A 41 52.81 25.10 0.49
C LYS A 41 54.05 24.73 -0.34
N ASN A 42 53.98 24.80 -1.68
CA ASN A 42 55.04 24.37 -2.61
C ASN A 42 55.55 22.93 -2.36
N ASN A 43 54.69 22.04 -1.83
CA ASN A 43 55.05 20.64 -1.61
C ASN A 43 54.48 19.77 -2.72
N GLU A 44 55.20 19.73 -3.84
CA GLU A 44 54.78 19.01 -5.06
C GLU A 44 54.68 17.49 -4.85
N ASP A 45 55.59 16.88 -4.08
CA ASP A 45 55.56 15.44 -3.80
C ASP A 45 54.33 15.02 -3.00
N LEU A 46 53.89 15.87 -2.06
CA LEU A 46 52.66 15.65 -1.31
C LEU A 46 51.43 15.89 -2.20
N ALA A 47 51.46 16.91 -3.06
CA ALA A 47 50.39 17.18 -4.01
C ALA A 47 50.19 16.02 -5.01
N LYS A 48 51.27 15.45 -5.55
CA LYS A 48 51.21 14.27 -6.44
C LYS A 48 50.61 13.05 -5.73
N ARG A 49 50.98 12.80 -4.47
CA ARG A 49 50.40 11.71 -3.67
C ARG A 49 48.91 11.92 -3.38
N ALA A 50 48.51 13.13 -3.01
CA ALA A 50 47.11 13.47 -2.79
C ALA A 50 46.29 13.37 -4.09
N LEU A 51 46.87 13.78 -5.22
CA LEU A 51 46.24 13.68 -6.54
C LEU A 51 46.02 12.22 -6.96
N ALA A 52 47.00 11.34 -6.72
CA ALA A 52 46.82 9.91 -6.97
C ALA A 52 45.63 9.33 -6.18
N LYS A 53 45.48 9.74 -4.90
CA LYS A 53 44.35 9.34 -4.06
C LYS A 53 43.02 9.93 -4.54
N LYS A 54 43.02 11.18 -5.01
CA LYS A 54 41.85 11.80 -5.65
C LYS A 54 41.39 10.97 -6.86
N ILE A 55 42.31 10.60 -7.74
CA ILE A 55 42.00 9.82 -8.95
C ILE A 55 41.43 8.44 -8.59
N GLU A 56 41.95 7.78 -7.56
CA GLU A 56 41.38 6.52 -7.04
C GLU A 56 39.94 6.72 -6.54
N ALA A 57 39.69 7.77 -5.78
CA ALA A 57 38.35 8.11 -5.27
C ALA A 57 37.38 8.50 -6.40
N GLU A 58 37.85 9.20 -7.43
CA GLU A 58 37.05 9.56 -8.61
C GLU A 58 36.63 8.32 -9.40
N LYS A 59 37.55 7.37 -9.62
CA LYS A 59 37.21 6.09 -10.27
C LYS A 59 36.15 5.31 -9.49
N LYS A 60 36.27 5.29 -8.16
CA LYS A 60 35.28 4.67 -7.26
C LYS A 60 33.92 5.38 -7.36
N TYR A 61 33.91 6.70 -7.38
CA TYR A 61 32.70 7.50 -7.55
C TYR A 61 32.02 7.22 -8.89
N GLU A 62 32.74 7.21 -10.00
CA GLU A 62 32.17 6.94 -11.33
C GLU A 62 31.58 5.52 -11.43
N SER A 63 32.25 4.53 -10.84
CA SER A 63 31.71 3.16 -10.76
C SER A 63 30.42 3.09 -9.94
N LEU A 64 30.37 3.77 -8.78
CA LEU A 64 29.18 3.86 -7.94
C LEU A 64 28.05 4.62 -8.62
N LYS A 65 28.37 5.66 -9.40
CA LYS A 65 27.40 6.45 -10.15
C LYS A 65 26.72 5.62 -11.24
N SER A 66 27.49 4.88 -12.03
CA SER A 66 26.94 3.95 -13.04
C SER A 66 26.04 2.87 -12.38
N SER A 67 26.47 2.34 -11.24
CA SER A 67 25.68 1.39 -10.45
C SER A 67 24.38 2.02 -9.92
N TYR A 68 24.45 3.27 -9.46
CA TYR A 68 23.30 4.02 -8.97
C TYR A 68 22.28 4.31 -10.08
N GLU A 69 22.72 4.72 -11.27
CA GLU A 69 21.84 4.98 -12.41
C GLU A 69 21.05 3.73 -12.81
N THR A 70 21.73 2.57 -12.81
CA THR A 70 21.09 1.28 -13.08
C THR A 70 20.06 0.94 -12.01
N ALA A 71 20.45 1.02 -10.73
CA ALA A 71 19.57 0.70 -9.61
C ALA A 71 18.37 1.67 -9.52
N ARG A 72 18.58 2.95 -9.85
CA ARG A 72 17.52 3.97 -9.90
C ARG A 72 16.50 3.65 -10.99
N SER A 73 16.95 3.33 -12.20
CA SER A 73 16.06 2.96 -13.31
C SER A 73 15.19 1.75 -12.94
N GLN A 74 15.79 0.73 -12.32
CA GLN A 74 15.06 -0.44 -11.83
C GLN A 74 14.05 -0.08 -10.72
N ALA A 75 14.45 0.75 -9.76
CA ALA A 75 13.57 1.20 -8.69
C ALA A 75 12.37 2.01 -9.22
N ASP A 76 12.59 2.88 -10.20
CA ASP A 76 11.53 3.68 -10.82
C ASP A 76 10.56 2.80 -11.64
N ALA A 77 11.08 1.82 -12.38
CA ALA A 77 10.26 0.84 -13.10
C ALA A 77 9.39 0.01 -12.14
N ILE A 78 9.95 -0.45 -11.03
CA ILE A 78 9.22 -1.23 -10.03
C ILE A 78 8.16 -0.39 -9.34
N LYS A 79 8.44 0.88 -9.00
CA LYS A 79 7.44 1.79 -8.43
C LYS A 79 6.24 1.95 -9.37
N LYS A 80 6.50 2.14 -10.67
CA LYS A 80 5.44 2.27 -11.68
C LYS A 80 4.60 0.99 -11.77
N ASN A 81 5.25 -0.16 -11.88
CA ASN A 81 4.58 -1.46 -11.96
C ASN A 81 3.77 -1.77 -10.69
N LEU A 82 4.28 -1.38 -9.52
CA LEU A 82 3.57 -1.56 -8.25
C LEU A 82 2.31 -0.70 -8.18
N ALA A 83 2.39 0.57 -8.59
CA ALA A 83 1.23 1.46 -8.62
C ALA A 83 0.16 0.96 -9.61
N GLU A 84 0.58 0.47 -10.78
CA GLU A 84 -0.33 -0.13 -11.76
C GLU A 84 -1.00 -1.40 -11.21
N LEU A 85 -0.22 -2.28 -10.58
CA LEU A 85 -0.75 -3.49 -9.93
C LEU A 85 -1.73 -3.15 -8.81
N GLU A 86 -1.46 -2.14 -7.99
CA GLU A 86 -2.36 -1.69 -6.94
C GLU A 86 -3.70 -1.20 -7.50
N SER A 87 -3.67 -0.40 -8.57
CA SER A 87 -4.87 0.05 -9.29
C SER A 87 -5.66 -1.14 -9.87
N GLU A 88 -5.00 -2.11 -10.51
CA GLU A 88 -5.69 -3.27 -11.06
C GLU A 88 -6.28 -4.18 -9.98
N ILE A 89 -5.60 -4.32 -8.83
CA ILE A 89 -6.13 -5.04 -7.67
C ILE A 89 -7.40 -4.35 -7.16
N GLU A 90 -7.40 -3.02 -7.04
CA GLU A 90 -8.56 -2.26 -6.60
C GLU A 90 -9.75 -2.42 -7.55
N LYS A 91 -9.52 -2.26 -8.87
CA LYS A 91 -10.55 -2.50 -9.89
C LYS A 91 -11.12 -3.92 -9.81
N THR A 92 -10.24 -4.92 -9.67
CA THR A 92 -10.65 -6.33 -9.59
C THR A 92 -11.45 -6.60 -8.31
N ARG A 93 -11.09 -5.98 -7.18
CA ARG A 93 -11.87 -6.07 -5.94
C ARG A 93 -13.26 -5.46 -6.10
N ASN A 94 -13.35 -4.25 -6.67
CA ASN A 94 -14.65 -3.61 -6.94
C ASN A 94 -15.52 -4.47 -7.87
N TYR A 95 -14.94 -5.00 -8.95
CA TYR A 95 -15.66 -5.91 -9.84
C TYR A 95 -16.11 -7.20 -9.14
N ARG A 96 -15.26 -7.79 -8.31
CA ARG A 96 -15.62 -8.98 -7.51
C ARG A 96 -16.79 -8.68 -6.59
N ASP A 97 -16.75 -7.55 -5.88
CA ASP A 97 -17.78 -7.17 -4.91
C ASP A 97 -19.11 -6.86 -5.62
N GLU A 98 -19.05 -6.20 -6.78
CA GLU A 98 -20.21 -5.99 -7.65
C GLU A 98 -20.77 -7.32 -8.18
N ALA A 99 -19.91 -8.21 -8.68
CA ALA A 99 -20.31 -9.52 -9.19
C ALA A 99 -20.94 -10.38 -8.09
N ALA A 100 -20.40 -10.35 -6.87
CA ALA A 100 -20.97 -11.04 -5.72
C ALA A 100 -22.37 -10.51 -5.36
N ALA A 101 -22.56 -9.18 -5.38
CA ALA A 101 -23.86 -8.57 -5.15
C ALA A 101 -24.89 -8.94 -6.24
N ARG A 102 -24.49 -8.86 -7.53
CA ARG A 102 -25.33 -9.28 -8.67
C ARG A 102 -25.70 -10.75 -8.57
N TYR A 103 -24.76 -11.61 -8.20
CA TYR A 103 -25.00 -13.04 -8.02
C TYR A 103 -25.99 -13.31 -6.88
N SER A 104 -25.84 -12.64 -5.73
CA SER A 104 -26.77 -12.73 -4.61
C SER A 104 -28.18 -12.28 -4.99
N ASN A 105 -28.31 -11.15 -5.69
CA ASN A 105 -29.59 -10.65 -6.20
C ASN A 105 -30.24 -11.60 -7.21
N ALA A 106 -29.45 -12.17 -8.13
CA ALA A 106 -29.94 -13.15 -9.10
C ALA A 106 -30.45 -14.42 -8.39
N GLN A 107 -29.72 -14.94 -7.38
CA GLN A 107 -30.19 -16.06 -6.56
C GLN A 107 -31.50 -15.73 -5.82
N ALA A 108 -31.58 -14.56 -5.19
CA ALA A 108 -32.79 -14.11 -4.50
C ALA A 108 -33.98 -14.03 -5.46
N THR A 109 -33.76 -13.45 -6.65
CA THR A 109 -34.78 -13.33 -7.71
C THR A 109 -35.23 -14.70 -8.22
N GLN A 110 -34.30 -15.63 -8.46
CA GLN A 110 -34.62 -17.00 -8.82
C GLN A 110 -35.47 -17.67 -7.74
N LYS A 111 -35.12 -17.48 -6.47
CA LYS A 111 -35.88 -18.06 -5.34
C LYS A 111 -37.30 -17.50 -5.26
N VAL A 112 -37.47 -16.19 -5.42
CA VAL A 112 -38.79 -15.54 -5.48
C VAL A 112 -39.61 -16.08 -6.66
N ASN A 113 -39.00 -16.18 -7.84
CA ASN A 113 -39.68 -16.71 -9.03
C ASN A 113 -40.06 -18.19 -8.89
N GLU A 114 -39.22 -19.02 -8.27
CA GLU A 114 -39.57 -20.40 -7.92
C GLU A 114 -40.78 -20.46 -6.98
N VAL A 115 -40.82 -19.58 -5.97
CA VAL A 115 -41.96 -19.49 -5.04
C VAL A 115 -43.21 -19.05 -5.80
N LEU A 116 -43.13 -18.00 -6.62
CA LEU A 116 -44.26 -17.50 -7.42
C LEU A 116 -44.79 -18.54 -8.43
N ALA A 117 -43.91 -19.28 -9.12
CA ALA A 117 -44.30 -20.33 -10.05
C ALA A 117 -44.99 -21.51 -9.34
N ASN A 118 -44.54 -21.87 -8.14
CA ASN A 118 -45.21 -22.87 -7.31
C ASN A 118 -46.59 -22.40 -6.82
N VAL A 119 -46.77 -21.09 -6.58
CA VAL A 119 -48.09 -20.51 -6.22
C VAL A 119 -49.05 -20.51 -7.41
N GLN A 120 -48.60 -20.12 -8.60
CA GLN A 120 -49.47 -20.01 -9.77
C GLN A 120 -49.97 -21.37 -10.29
N THR A 121 -49.26 -22.45 -10.00
CA THR A 121 -49.65 -23.81 -10.44
C THR A 121 -50.66 -24.49 -9.50
N LYS A 122 -50.99 -23.90 -8.36
CA LYS A 122 -51.97 -24.44 -7.40
C LYS A 122 -52.93 -23.35 -6.91
N SER A 123 -54.16 -23.37 -7.41
CA SER A 123 -55.26 -22.48 -7.00
C SER A 123 -55.76 -22.73 -5.56
N ASN A 124 -54.91 -22.59 -4.54
CA ASN A 124 -55.29 -22.79 -3.13
C ASN A 124 -54.80 -21.63 -2.24
N SER A 125 -55.74 -20.90 -1.65
CA SER A 125 -55.53 -19.79 -0.70
C SER A 125 -54.73 -20.16 0.56
N ILE A 126 -54.60 -21.45 0.87
CA ILE A 126 -53.90 -21.97 2.07
C ILE A 126 -52.37 -21.85 1.94
N GLU A 127 -51.81 -21.79 0.72
CA GLU A 127 -50.36 -21.71 0.53
C GLU A 127 -49.81 -20.27 0.61
N ILE A 128 -50.64 -19.24 0.36
CA ILE A 128 -50.27 -17.81 0.49
C ILE A 128 -49.88 -17.49 1.94
N ASP A 129 -50.66 -17.92 2.94
CA ASP A 129 -50.33 -17.77 4.36
C ASP A 129 -49.02 -18.48 4.76
N SER A 130 -48.62 -19.53 4.05
CA SER A 130 -47.35 -20.21 4.30
C SER A 130 -46.17 -19.43 3.70
N ILE A 131 -46.42 -18.71 2.62
CA ILE A 131 -45.43 -17.89 1.91
C ILE A 131 -45.25 -16.57 2.63
N GLU A 132 -46.32 -15.91 3.06
CA GLU A 132 -46.28 -14.72 3.90
C GLU A 132 -45.50 -15.01 5.20
N ARG A 133 -45.73 -16.18 5.82
CA ARG A 133 -44.95 -16.63 6.97
C ARG A 133 -43.48 -16.90 6.65
N LYS A 134 -43.14 -17.42 5.47
CA LYS A 134 -41.74 -17.62 5.05
C LYS A 134 -41.05 -16.29 4.72
N ILE A 135 -41.76 -15.35 4.08
CA ILE A 135 -41.28 -14.00 3.79
C ILE A 135 -41.03 -13.27 5.10
N GLN A 136 -42.00 -13.22 6.03
CA GLN A 136 -41.79 -12.67 7.37
C GLN A 136 -40.62 -13.32 8.11
N LYS A 137 -40.43 -14.64 7.99
CA LYS A 137 -39.29 -15.33 8.61
C LYS A 137 -37.96 -14.95 7.98
N HIS A 138 -37.92 -14.76 6.66
CA HIS A 138 -36.73 -14.31 5.94
C HIS A 138 -36.44 -12.81 6.15
N GLU A 139 -37.46 -11.97 6.22
CA GLU A 139 -37.34 -10.55 6.60
C GLU A 139 -36.87 -10.40 8.05
N ALA A 140 -37.41 -11.20 8.98
CA ALA A 140 -36.94 -11.25 10.36
C ALA A 140 -35.48 -11.76 10.44
N LEU A 141 -35.10 -12.75 9.62
CA LEU A 141 -33.72 -13.23 9.54
C LEU A 141 -32.79 -12.18 8.92
N ALA A 142 -33.23 -11.45 7.88
CA ALA A 142 -32.46 -10.39 7.23
C ALA A 142 -32.29 -9.18 8.15
N ASN A 143 -33.33 -8.78 8.88
CA ASN A 143 -33.24 -7.76 9.92
C ASN A 143 -32.33 -8.20 11.07
N GLY A 144 -32.45 -9.44 11.54
CA GLY A 144 -31.55 -9.98 12.58
C GLY A 144 -30.09 -10.12 12.13
N LEU A 145 -29.83 -10.41 10.84
CA LEU A 145 -28.49 -10.39 10.24
C LEU A 145 -27.96 -8.96 10.04
N GLY A 146 -28.84 -7.99 9.79
CA GLY A 146 -28.52 -6.56 9.78
C GLY A 146 -28.10 -6.08 11.16
N GLU A 147 -28.86 -6.45 12.20
CA GLU A 147 -28.50 -6.20 13.60
C GLU A 147 -27.20 -6.92 13.99
N LEU A 148 -26.96 -8.16 13.55
CA LEU A 148 -25.68 -8.84 13.77
C LEU A 148 -24.51 -8.15 13.05
N LYS A 149 -24.73 -7.51 11.90
CA LYS A 149 -23.71 -6.70 11.22
C LYS A 149 -23.40 -5.39 11.95
N GLU A 150 -24.35 -4.84 12.72
CA GLU A 150 -24.09 -3.75 13.67
C GLU A 150 -23.39 -4.23 14.94
N VAL A 151 -23.54 -5.51 15.30
CA VAL A 151 -23.00 -6.11 16.55
C VAL A 151 -21.63 -6.77 16.36
N ASP A 152 -21.19 -7.04 15.13
CA ASP A 152 -19.92 -7.75 14.85
C ASP A 152 -18.80 -6.85 14.34
N THR A 153 -18.62 -5.69 14.97
CA THR A 153 -17.35 -4.96 14.90
C THR A 153 -16.84 -4.68 16.31
N PHE A 154 -15.95 -5.54 16.77
CA PHE A 154 -15.00 -5.24 17.84
C PHE A 154 -14.26 -3.90 17.60
N ASP A 155 -14.19 -3.44 16.34
CA ASP A 155 -13.68 -2.12 15.94
C ASP A 155 -14.65 -0.94 16.27
N SER A 156 -15.97 -1.17 16.32
CA SER A 156 -16.97 -0.14 16.71
C SER A 156 -16.87 0.23 18.20
N GLU A 157 -16.53 -0.74 19.06
CA GLU A 157 -16.27 -0.47 20.49
C GLU A 157 -15.01 0.37 20.70
N PHE A 158 -14.02 0.32 19.78
CA PHE A 158 -12.84 1.19 19.81
C PHE A 158 -13.09 2.57 19.22
N ASP A 159 -13.89 2.71 18.16
CA ASP A 159 -14.30 4.02 17.63
C ASP A 159 -15.17 4.81 18.63
N ALA A 160 -15.96 4.13 19.46
CA ALA A 160 -16.70 4.77 20.56
C ALA A 160 -15.78 5.23 21.71
N LEU A 161 -14.66 4.54 21.93
CA LEU A 161 -13.65 4.88 22.93
C LEU A 161 -12.68 5.99 22.47
N ASP A 162 -12.60 6.28 21.17
CA ASP A 162 -11.77 7.36 20.60
C ASP A 162 -12.48 8.73 20.60
N THR A 163 -13.66 8.82 21.22
CA THR A 163 -14.21 10.10 21.67
C THR A 163 -13.51 10.54 22.96
N VAL A 164 -12.19 10.75 22.86
CA VAL A 164 -11.47 11.57 23.84
C VAL A 164 -12.13 12.93 23.81
N ASP A 165 -12.83 13.25 24.89
CA ASP A 165 -13.48 14.51 25.13
C ASP A 165 -12.41 15.62 25.13
N LEU A 166 -12.24 16.27 23.98
CA LEU A 166 -11.26 17.32 23.75
C LEU A 166 -11.43 18.50 24.72
N ASP A 167 -12.63 18.63 25.33
CA ASP A 167 -12.90 19.65 26.34
C ASP A 167 -12.20 19.34 27.68
N LEU A 168 -12.03 18.05 28.05
CA LEU A 168 -11.32 17.63 29.27
C LEU A 168 -9.79 17.81 29.16
N GLU A 169 -9.22 17.68 27.96
CA GLU A 169 -7.78 17.87 27.74
C GLU A 169 -7.40 19.36 27.63
N LEU A 170 -8.33 20.22 27.19
CA LEU A 170 -8.15 21.67 27.12
C LEU A 170 -8.15 22.34 28.52
N GLU A 171 -8.85 21.76 29.49
CA GLU A 171 -8.93 22.27 30.87
C GLU A 171 -7.61 22.08 31.64
N LYS A 172 -6.73 21.16 31.22
CA LYS A 172 -5.38 21.00 31.80
C LYS A 172 -4.39 22.10 31.40
N TYR A 173 -4.74 22.94 30.43
CA TYR A 173 -3.91 24.05 29.93
C TYR A 173 -4.43 25.43 30.36
N LYS A 174 -5.44 25.50 31.23
CA LYS A 174 -5.85 26.73 31.94
C LYS A 174 -5.37 26.70 33.38
#